data_AF-A0A7Y1Q2G5-F1
#
_entry.id   AF-A0A7Y1Q2G5-F1
#
_cell.length_a   1.000
_cell.length_b   1.000
_cell.length_c   1.000
_cell.angle_alpha   90.00
_cell.angle_beta   90.00
_cell.angle_gamma   90.00
#
_symmetry.space_group_name_H-M   'P 1'
#
loop_
_entity.id
_entity.type
_entity.pdbx_description
1 polymer ?
#
loop_
_entity_poly.entity_id
_entity_poly.type
_entity_poly.pdbx_seq_one_letter_code
_entity_poly.pdbx_strand_id
1 'polypeptide(L)'
;MLDEERSMEERFDRWVMVSIGMARFEEHLVSLIQDMGQLDADLCAFDARIVKADPEQMNAIYSFDSVQHHRTQSYLWVLGAYEILRTLAQRIREGQSDDSPDVGEKIKDARDRFARVRVPLAKFEAAGRYKATDNHIAYPGVDLTYGIAWQMNDNEVISRQELSDAFLEALEFMRASKLIRHEM
;
A
#
# COMPACT_ATOMS: atom_id res chain seq x y z
N MET A 1 -20.45 0.70 18.38
CA MET A 1 -19.27 0.56 17.52
C MET A 1 -19.61 1.29 16.25
N LEU A 2 -18.87 2.35 15.93
CA LEU A 2 -19.12 3.16 14.74
C LEU A 2 -18.77 2.33 13.49
N ASP A 3 -19.50 2.49 12.39
CA ASP A 3 -19.28 1.71 11.15
C ASP A 3 -17.83 1.82 10.63
N GLU A 4 -17.14 2.92 10.94
CA GLU A 4 -15.73 3.15 10.58
C GLU A 4 -14.74 2.31 11.39
N GLU A 5 -14.93 2.22 12.71
CA GLU A 5 -14.09 1.37 13.58
C GLU A 5 -14.21 -0.09 13.15
N ARG A 6 -15.43 -0.53 12.83
CA ARG A 6 -15.67 -1.88 12.32
C ARG A 6 -14.97 -2.12 10.98
N SER A 7 -15.03 -1.17 10.05
CA SER A 7 -14.34 -1.28 8.76
C SER A 7 -12.81 -1.34 8.92
N MET A 8 -12.26 -0.64 9.93
CA MET A 8 -10.83 -0.68 10.24
C MET A 8 -10.41 -2.02 10.82
N GLU A 9 -11.18 -2.55 11.77
CA GLU A 9 -10.97 -3.89 12.35
C GLU A 9 -11.00 -4.95 11.23
N GLU A 10 -12.03 -4.91 10.37
CA GLU A 10 -12.15 -5.82 9.23
C GLU A 10 -10.96 -5.72 8.27
N ARG A 11 -10.40 -4.53 8.06
CA ARG A 11 -9.20 -4.34 7.22
C ARG A 11 -7.94 -4.87 7.89
N PHE A 12 -7.74 -4.59 9.18
CA PHE A 12 -6.58 -5.08 9.92
C PHE A 12 -6.60 -6.61 10.04
N ASP A 13 -7.77 -7.22 10.23
CA ASP A 13 -7.93 -8.67 10.25
C ASP A 13 -7.45 -9.31 8.94
N ARG A 14 -7.75 -8.70 7.79
CA ARG A 14 -7.23 -9.16 6.49
C ARG A 14 -5.70 -9.16 6.46
N TRP A 15 -5.07 -8.10 6.98
CA TRP A 15 -3.60 -8.03 7.10
C TRP A 15 -3.03 -9.11 8.02
N VAL A 16 -3.66 -9.36 9.17
CA VAL A 16 -3.26 -10.44 10.08
C VAL A 16 -3.37 -11.80 9.40
N MET A 17 -4.44 -12.04 8.64
CA MET A 17 -4.65 -13.31 7.95
C MET A 17 -3.60 -13.60 6.88
N VAL A 18 -3.13 -12.58 6.17
CA VAL A 18 -2.06 -12.76 5.16
C VAL A 18 -0.66 -12.81 5.79
N SER A 19 -0.44 -12.17 6.95
CA SER A 19 0.87 -12.12 7.61
C SER A 19 1.37 -13.50 8.03
N ILE A 20 0.47 -14.39 8.46
CA ILE A 20 0.79 -15.75 8.93
C ILE A 20 1.59 -16.52 7.87
N GLY A 21 1.24 -16.33 6.59
CA GLY A 21 1.90 -17.00 5.48
C GLY A 21 3.32 -16.50 5.21
N MET A 22 3.75 -15.39 5.81
CA MET A 22 5.03 -14.74 5.49
C MET A 22 6.23 -15.40 6.14
N ALA A 23 6.02 -16.15 7.23
CA ALA A 23 7.08 -16.87 7.94
C ALA A 23 7.92 -17.79 7.04
N ARG A 24 7.33 -18.29 5.95
CA ARG A 24 8.03 -19.13 4.96
C ARG A 24 9.12 -18.39 4.18
N PHE A 25 9.00 -17.07 4.06
CA PHE A 25 10.05 -16.23 3.50
C PHE A 25 11.01 -15.85 4.62
N GLU A 26 10.50 -15.25 5.70
CA GLU A 26 11.31 -14.80 6.83
C GLU A 26 10.42 -14.65 8.06
N GLU A 27 10.84 -15.14 9.22
CA GLU A 27 10.02 -15.17 10.43
C GLU A 27 9.60 -13.75 10.86
N HIS A 28 10.53 -12.80 10.77
CA HIS A 28 10.30 -11.40 11.12
C HIS A 28 9.31 -10.68 10.19
N LEU A 29 8.98 -11.23 9.01
CA LEU A 29 7.99 -10.62 8.12
C LEU A 29 6.57 -10.74 8.66
N VAL A 30 6.29 -11.69 9.55
CA VAL A 30 4.96 -11.85 10.14
C VAL A 30 4.57 -10.60 10.94
N SER A 31 5.43 -10.21 11.89
CA SER A 31 5.19 -9.01 12.71
C SER A 31 5.27 -7.75 11.87
N LEU A 32 6.22 -7.66 10.93
CA LEU A 32 6.33 -6.49 10.06
C LEU A 32 5.06 -6.26 9.21
N ILE A 33 4.46 -7.31 8.65
CA ILE A 33 3.21 -7.17 7.89
C ILE A 33 2.04 -6.77 8.80
N GLN A 34 2.00 -7.25 10.05
CA GLN A 34 0.99 -6.82 11.01
C GLN A 34 1.16 -5.34 11.35
N ASP A 35 2.38 -4.88 11.65
CA ASP A 35 2.66 -3.47 11.93
C ASP A 35 2.33 -2.57 10.72
N MET A 36 2.68 -3.01 9.51
CA MET A 36 2.33 -2.32 8.27
C MET A 36 0.81 -2.29 8.03
N GLY A 37 0.10 -3.36 8.41
CA GLY A 37 -1.34 -3.48 8.30
C GLY A 37 -2.11 -2.61 9.30
N GLN A 38 -1.60 -2.48 10.52
CA GLN A 38 -2.16 -1.57 11.52
C GLN A 38 -2.00 -0.12 11.05
N LEU A 39 -0.78 0.24 10.63
CA LEU A 39 -0.51 1.58 10.09
C LEU A 39 -1.39 1.84 8.86
N ASP A 40 -1.57 0.86 7.99
CA ASP A 40 -2.47 0.99 6.84
C ASP A 40 -3.93 1.26 7.24
N ALA A 41 -4.46 0.52 8.22
CA ALA A 41 -5.82 0.72 8.72
C ALA A 41 -6.01 2.14 9.30
N ASP A 42 -5.04 2.61 10.09
CA ASP A 42 -5.05 3.96 10.66
C ASP A 42 -5.00 5.04 9.56
N LEU A 43 -4.16 4.83 8.55
CA LEU A 43 -4.03 5.75 7.42
C LEU A 43 -5.31 5.79 6.58
N CYS A 44 -5.93 4.63 6.32
CA CYS A 44 -7.23 4.53 5.62
C CYS A 44 -8.33 5.27 6.37
N ALA A 45 -8.36 5.15 7.70
CA ALA A 45 -9.34 5.84 8.52
C ALA A 45 -9.17 7.37 8.45
N PHE A 46 -7.93 7.86 8.44
CA PHE A 46 -7.66 9.29 8.26
C PHE A 46 -8.03 9.75 6.85
N ASP A 47 -7.69 8.98 5.81
CA ASP A 47 -8.07 9.28 4.43
C ASP A 47 -9.61 9.37 4.27
N ALA A 48 -10.35 8.45 4.89
CA ALA A 48 -11.81 8.48 4.88
C ALA A 48 -12.38 9.73 5.56
N ARG A 49 -11.75 10.22 6.64
CA ARG A 49 -12.14 11.47 7.31
C ARG A 49 -11.90 12.69 6.42
N ILE A 50 -10.80 12.73 5.66
CA ILE A 50 -10.55 13.79 4.67
C ILE A 50 -11.69 13.81 3.64
N VAL A 51 -12.03 12.65 3.07
CA VAL A 51 -13.02 12.56 1.99
C VAL A 51 -14.43 12.92 2.46
N LYS A 52 -14.78 12.61 3.72
CA LYS A 52 -16.11 12.85 4.28
C LYS A 52 -16.28 14.23 4.93
N ALA A 53 -15.19 14.99 5.11
CA ALA A 53 -15.22 16.21 5.88
C ALA A 53 -15.97 17.35 5.19
N ASP A 54 -16.82 18.03 5.95
CA ASP A 54 -17.41 19.31 5.54
C ASP A 54 -16.37 20.45 5.64
N PRO A 55 -16.66 21.66 5.11
CA PRO A 55 -15.71 22.78 5.14
C PRO A 55 -15.23 23.20 6.53
N GLU A 56 -16.04 23.02 7.58
CA GLU A 56 -15.64 23.36 8.96
C GLU A 56 -14.71 22.28 9.53
N GLN A 57 -15.01 21.02 9.28
CA GLN A 57 -14.18 19.87 9.62
C GLN A 57 -12.84 19.88 8.89
N MET A 58 -12.82 20.34 7.63
CA MET A 58 -11.59 20.48 6.87
C MET A 58 -10.61 21.45 7.54
N ASN A 59 -11.07 22.54 8.16
CA ASN A 59 -10.18 23.44 8.90
C ASN A 59 -9.53 22.77 10.12
N ALA A 60 -10.26 21.88 10.81
CA ALA A 60 -9.71 21.11 11.93
C ALA A 60 -8.70 20.04 11.45
N ILE A 61 -9.01 19.37 10.32
CA ILE A 61 -8.10 18.41 9.68
C ILE A 61 -6.85 19.11 9.15
N TYR A 62 -6.96 20.29 8.55
CA TYR A 62 -5.81 21.07 8.10
C TYR A 62 -5.05 21.77 9.23
N SER A 63 -5.30 21.42 10.51
CA SER A 63 -4.33 21.73 11.56
C SER A 63 -2.96 21.19 11.13
N PHE A 64 -2.00 22.10 10.98
CA PHE A 64 -0.74 21.88 10.25
C PHE A 64 -0.04 20.56 10.63
N ASP A 65 -0.03 20.23 11.92
CA ASP A 65 0.64 19.04 12.45
C ASP A 65 -0.04 17.73 12.03
N SER A 66 -1.37 17.69 11.90
CA SER A 66 -2.09 16.42 11.68
C SER A 66 -1.99 15.93 10.23
N VAL A 67 -2.22 16.80 9.25
CA VAL A 67 -2.09 16.45 7.82
C VAL A 67 -0.64 16.25 7.42
N GLN A 68 0.30 17.06 7.94
CA GLN A 68 1.71 16.88 7.59
C GLN A 68 2.26 15.56 8.15
N HIS A 69 1.86 15.18 9.38
CA HIS A 69 2.22 13.89 9.95
C HIS A 69 1.63 12.73 9.14
N HIS A 70 0.33 12.78 8.86
CA HIS A 70 -0.37 11.77 8.06
C HIS A 70 0.25 11.58 6.67
N ARG A 71 0.59 12.68 6.01
CA ARG A 71 1.29 12.67 4.72
C ARG A 71 2.67 12.01 4.81
N THR A 72 3.41 12.29 5.88
CA THR A 72 4.74 11.71 6.11
C THR A 72 4.66 10.21 6.39
N GLN A 73 3.69 9.78 7.20
CA GLN A 73 3.43 8.36 7.45
C GLN A 73 3.02 7.63 6.16
N SER A 74 2.14 8.23 5.35
CA SER A 74 1.74 7.70 4.03
C SER A 74 2.94 7.52 3.10
N TYR A 75 3.84 8.51 3.07
CA TYR A 75 5.08 8.44 2.33
C TYR A 75 5.96 7.26 2.78
N LEU A 76 6.21 7.13 4.09
CA LEU A 76 7.04 6.07 4.66
C LEU A 76 6.42 4.69 4.46
N TRP A 77 5.10 4.59 4.56
CA TRP A 77 4.35 3.37 4.32
C TRP A 77 4.54 2.89 2.87
N VAL A 78 4.44 3.79 1.88
CA VAL A 78 4.70 3.44 0.47
C VAL A 78 6.13 2.94 0.24
N LEU A 79 7.12 3.55 0.90
CA LEU A 79 8.51 3.08 0.81
C LEU A 79 8.67 1.67 1.41
N GLY A 80 8.13 1.44 2.60
CA GLY A 80 8.20 0.15 3.28
C GLY A 80 7.50 -0.96 2.49
N ALA A 81 6.26 -0.70 2.06
CA ALA A 81 5.47 -1.63 1.27
C ALA A 81 6.14 -2.01 -0.05
N TYR A 82 6.73 -1.04 -0.76
CA TYR A 82 7.51 -1.31 -1.97
C TYR A 82 8.70 -2.24 -1.70
N GLU A 83 9.47 -2.01 -0.63
CA GLU A 83 10.64 -2.83 -0.33
C GLU A 83 10.26 -4.28 0.05
N ILE A 84 9.12 -4.46 0.73
CA ILE A 84 8.58 -5.78 1.02
C ILE A 84 8.18 -6.48 -0.28
N LEU A 85 7.36 -5.84 -1.13
CA LEU A 85 6.95 -6.39 -2.43
C LEU A 85 8.14 -6.71 -3.34
N ARG A 86 9.17 -5.84 -3.36
CA ARG A 86 10.42 -6.07 -4.09
C ARG A 86 11.14 -7.31 -3.57
N THR A 87 11.22 -7.47 -2.26
CA THR A 87 11.87 -8.63 -1.62
C THR A 87 11.12 -9.91 -1.91
N LEU A 88 9.78 -9.92 -1.78
CA LEU A 88 8.95 -11.07 -2.11
C LEU A 88 9.09 -11.46 -3.59
N ALA A 89 8.98 -10.50 -4.50
CA ALA A 89 9.15 -10.73 -5.94
C ALA A 89 10.53 -11.32 -6.27
N GLN A 90 11.58 -10.86 -5.58
CA GLN A 90 12.93 -11.38 -5.74
C GLN A 90 13.02 -12.83 -5.28
N ARG A 91 12.54 -13.14 -4.06
CA ARG A 91 12.60 -14.49 -3.49
C ARG A 91 11.83 -15.50 -4.33
N ILE A 92 10.63 -15.13 -4.81
CA ILE A 92 9.83 -15.99 -5.71
C ILE A 92 10.59 -16.28 -7.01
N ARG A 93 11.14 -15.23 -7.65
CA ARG A 93 11.89 -15.37 -8.91
C ARG A 93 13.15 -16.22 -8.76
N GLU A 94 13.82 -16.14 -7.61
CA GLU A 94 15.05 -16.89 -7.31
C GLU A 94 14.77 -18.34 -6.84
N GLY A 95 13.51 -18.78 -6.87
CA GLY A 95 13.14 -20.14 -6.47
C GLY A 95 13.21 -20.39 -4.97
N GLN A 96 13.24 -19.33 -4.16
CA GLN A 96 13.22 -19.39 -2.69
C GLN A 96 11.78 -19.46 -2.13
N SER A 97 10.81 -19.73 -3.01
CA SER A 97 9.43 -20.05 -2.67
C SER A 97 8.92 -21.11 -3.64
N ASP A 98 8.02 -21.96 -3.16
CA ASP A 98 7.24 -22.92 -3.93
C ASP A 98 5.91 -22.30 -4.45
N ASP A 99 5.81 -20.97 -4.50
CA ASP A 99 4.70 -20.24 -5.09
C ASP A 99 4.60 -20.47 -6.62
N SER A 100 3.38 -20.36 -7.17
CA SER A 100 3.15 -20.58 -8.60
C SER A 100 3.62 -19.38 -9.42
N PRO A 101 3.85 -19.53 -10.74
CA PRO A 101 4.15 -18.39 -11.62
C PRO A 101 3.13 -17.25 -11.50
N ASP A 102 1.83 -17.58 -11.41
CA ASP A 102 0.74 -16.61 -11.26
C ASP A 102 0.88 -15.74 -9.99
N VAL A 103 1.31 -16.35 -8.88
CA VAL A 103 1.60 -15.61 -7.63
C VAL A 103 2.79 -14.67 -7.86
N GLY A 104 3.83 -15.14 -8.54
CA GLY A 104 4.98 -14.33 -8.91
C GLY A 104 4.57 -13.11 -9.77
N GLU A 105 3.66 -13.29 -10.72
CA GLU A 105 3.13 -12.21 -11.55
C GLU A 105 2.31 -11.21 -10.72
N LYS A 106 1.41 -11.67 -9.83
CA LYS A 106 0.62 -10.77 -8.97
C LYS A 106 1.48 -9.91 -8.05
N ILE A 107 2.49 -10.49 -7.41
CA ILE A 107 3.42 -9.74 -6.55
C ILE A 107 4.26 -8.76 -7.38
N LYS A 108 4.65 -9.15 -8.60
CA LYS A 108 5.37 -8.28 -9.55
C LYS A 108 4.52 -7.09 -9.99
N ASP A 109 3.25 -7.30 -10.30
CA ASP A 109 2.32 -6.25 -10.74
C ASP A 109 2.08 -5.23 -9.63
N ALA A 110 1.81 -5.70 -8.40
CA ALA A 110 1.69 -4.84 -7.23
C ALA A 110 2.98 -4.02 -7.03
N ARG A 111 4.16 -4.66 -7.03
CA ARG A 111 5.45 -3.97 -6.93
C ARG A 111 5.61 -2.90 -8.01
N ASP A 112 5.25 -3.19 -9.25
CA ASP A 112 5.41 -2.27 -10.37
C ASP A 112 4.48 -1.05 -10.26
N ARG A 113 3.28 -1.22 -9.69
CA ARG A 113 2.40 -0.09 -9.35
C ARG A 113 3.03 0.80 -8.28
N PHE A 114 3.59 0.22 -7.21
CA PHE A 114 4.34 0.97 -6.20
C PHE A 114 5.57 1.66 -6.78
N ALA A 115 6.31 1.01 -7.71
CA ALA A 115 7.52 1.58 -8.30
C ALA A 115 7.25 2.91 -8.99
N ARG A 116 6.07 3.08 -9.60
CA ARG A 116 5.66 4.32 -10.26
C ARG A 116 5.62 5.51 -9.29
N VAL A 117 5.20 5.28 -8.04
CA VAL A 117 5.14 6.31 -6.98
C VAL A 117 6.47 6.40 -6.21
N ARG A 118 7.02 5.26 -5.77
CA ARG A 118 8.24 5.18 -4.94
C ARG A 118 9.47 5.79 -5.62
N VAL A 119 9.62 5.65 -6.93
CA VAL A 119 10.80 6.15 -7.65
C VAL A 119 10.88 7.69 -7.62
N PRO A 120 9.83 8.45 -8.01
CA PRO A 120 9.79 9.90 -7.82
C PRO A 120 10.07 10.34 -6.39
N LEU A 121 9.54 9.61 -5.42
CA LEU A 121 9.74 9.92 -3.99
C LEU A 121 11.19 9.74 -3.53
N ALA A 122 11.82 8.63 -3.89
CA ALA A 122 13.15 8.28 -3.37
C ALA A 122 14.32 8.80 -4.24
N LYS A 123 14.06 9.06 -5.52
CA LYS A 123 15.10 9.41 -6.50
C LYS A 123 14.91 10.78 -7.15
N PHE A 124 13.78 11.44 -6.92
CA PHE A 124 13.42 12.69 -7.59
C PHE A 124 13.50 12.55 -9.12
N GLU A 125 13.04 11.42 -9.66
CA GLU A 125 12.87 11.22 -11.10
C GLU A 125 11.61 10.39 -11.38
N ALA A 126 11.00 10.58 -12.55
CA ALA A 126 9.93 9.69 -13.02
C ALA A 126 10.44 8.24 -13.15
N ALA A 127 9.58 7.28 -12.82
CA ALA A 127 9.89 5.86 -12.97
C ALA A 127 10.20 5.52 -14.44
N GLY A 128 11.10 4.55 -14.68
CA GLY A 128 11.70 4.32 -16.01
C GLY A 128 10.72 4.27 -17.18
N ARG A 129 9.63 3.49 -17.06
CA ARG A 129 8.59 3.36 -18.10
C ARG A 129 7.76 4.64 -18.31
N TYR A 130 7.80 5.57 -17.38
CA TYR A 130 6.98 6.78 -17.32
C TYR A 130 7.79 8.08 -17.46
N LYS A 131 9.08 8.01 -17.80
CA LYS A 131 9.94 9.19 -17.96
C LYS A 131 9.42 10.24 -18.95
N ALA A 132 8.60 9.82 -19.91
CA ALA A 132 8.02 10.71 -20.92
C ALA A 132 6.64 11.28 -20.54
N THR A 133 5.96 10.70 -19.55
CA THR A 133 4.55 10.99 -19.25
C THR A 133 4.31 11.51 -17.83
N ASP A 134 5.14 11.10 -16.88
CA ASP A 134 4.97 11.45 -15.47
C ASP A 134 5.88 12.63 -15.08
N ASN A 135 5.42 13.38 -14.09
CA ASN A 135 6.14 14.46 -13.46
C ASN A 135 7.48 13.99 -12.89
N HIS A 136 8.47 14.87 -12.90
CA HIS A 136 9.80 14.59 -12.34
C HIS A 136 9.74 14.22 -10.86
N ILE A 137 8.81 14.86 -10.12
CA ILE A 137 8.47 14.56 -8.74
C ILE A 137 6.95 14.44 -8.68
N ALA A 138 6.46 13.39 -8.03
CA ALA A 138 5.08 13.29 -7.59
C ALA A 138 5.09 13.41 -6.07
N TYR A 139 4.74 14.57 -5.53
CA TYR A 139 4.69 14.77 -4.08
C TYR A 139 3.28 14.48 -3.58
N PRO A 140 3.11 13.80 -2.42
CA PRO A 140 1.78 13.49 -1.93
C PRO A 140 1.00 14.77 -1.61
N GLY A 141 -0.26 14.81 -2.03
CA GLY A 141 -1.22 15.86 -1.74
C GLY A 141 -2.43 15.31 -0.99
N VAL A 142 -3.23 16.23 -0.45
CA VAL A 142 -4.58 15.92 0.03
C VAL A 142 -5.53 16.06 -1.15
N ASP A 143 -6.20 14.96 -1.47
CA ASP A 143 -7.25 14.88 -2.49
C ASP A 143 -8.60 14.65 -1.80
N LEU A 144 -9.59 15.49 -2.10
CA LEU A 144 -10.91 15.41 -1.45
C LEU A 144 -11.76 14.22 -1.92
N THR A 145 -11.33 13.55 -2.99
CA THR A 145 -11.97 12.33 -3.51
C THR A 145 -11.31 11.08 -2.94
N TYR A 146 -9.98 11.12 -2.75
CA TYR A 146 -9.19 9.91 -2.48
C TYR A 146 -8.37 9.92 -1.17
N GLY A 147 -8.37 11.00 -0.40
CA GLY A 147 -7.49 11.17 0.77
C GLY A 147 -6.06 11.51 0.35
N ILE A 148 -5.04 10.86 0.92
CA ILE A 148 -3.66 11.08 0.46
C ILE A 148 -3.43 10.42 -0.92
N ALA A 149 -2.95 11.21 -1.88
CA ALA A 149 -2.70 10.75 -3.24
C ALA A 149 -1.50 11.43 -3.89
N TRP A 150 -1.00 10.83 -4.98
CA TRP A 150 0.10 11.31 -5.78
C TRP A 150 -0.37 11.66 -7.18
N GLN A 151 -0.22 12.94 -7.55
CA GLN A 151 -0.47 13.37 -8.91
C GLN A 151 0.74 13.02 -9.79
N MET A 152 0.58 12.01 -10.63
CA MET A 152 1.63 11.51 -11.51
C MET A 152 1.79 12.39 -12.74
N ASN A 153 0.68 12.89 -13.29
CA ASN A 153 0.61 13.86 -14.38
C ASN A 153 -0.77 14.55 -14.36
N ASP A 154 -1.11 15.32 -15.39
CA ASP A 154 -2.38 16.06 -15.47
C ASP A 154 -3.63 15.16 -15.44
N ASN A 155 -3.50 13.88 -15.82
CA ASN A 155 -4.63 12.96 -15.99
C ASN A 155 -4.59 11.75 -15.06
N GLU A 156 -3.47 11.52 -14.35
CA GLU A 156 -3.28 10.34 -13.51
C GLU A 156 -2.99 10.74 -12.07
N VAL A 157 -3.83 10.25 -11.18
CA VAL A 157 -3.66 10.31 -9.73
C VAL A 157 -3.62 8.87 -9.21
N ILE A 158 -2.68 8.58 -8.31
CA ILE A 158 -2.59 7.29 -7.62
C ILE A 158 -2.83 7.55 -6.15
N SER A 159 -3.89 6.98 -5.57
CA SER A 159 -4.18 7.14 -4.15
C SER A 159 -3.36 6.18 -3.30
N ARG A 160 -3.14 6.53 -2.03
CA ARG A 160 -2.50 5.62 -1.07
C ARG A 160 -3.35 4.38 -0.84
N GLN A 161 -4.66 4.55 -0.77
CA GLN A 161 -5.59 3.42 -0.60
C GLN A 161 -5.52 2.45 -1.79
N GLU A 162 -5.41 2.94 -3.03
CA GLU A 162 -5.24 2.08 -4.21
C GLU A 162 -3.96 1.23 -4.12
N LEU A 163 -2.84 1.84 -3.72
CA LEU A 163 -1.59 1.09 -3.48
C LEU A 163 -1.76 0.05 -2.37
N SER A 164 -2.47 0.42 -1.32
CA SER A 164 -2.72 -0.47 -0.19
C SER A 164 -3.57 -1.67 -0.56
N ASP A 165 -4.66 -1.44 -1.28
CA ASP A 165 -5.53 -2.49 -1.78
C ASP A 165 -4.75 -3.42 -2.72
N ALA A 166 -3.95 -2.87 -3.63
CA ALA A 166 -3.09 -3.68 -4.52
C ALA A 166 -2.08 -4.55 -3.75
N PHE A 167 -1.53 -4.06 -2.64
CA PHE A 167 -0.62 -4.86 -1.81
C PHE A 167 -1.37 -5.97 -1.07
N LEU A 168 -2.46 -5.62 -0.37
CA LEU A 168 -3.24 -6.59 0.40
C LEU A 168 -3.81 -7.69 -0.50
N GLU A 169 -4.41 -7.32 -1.64
CA GLU A 169 -4.96 -8.27 -2.61
C GLU A 169 -3.90 -9.22 -3.17
N ALA A 170 -2.68 -8.74 -3.42
CA ALA A 170 -1.58 -9.60 -3.87
C ALA A 170 -1.19 -10.63 -2.80
N LEU A 171 -1.19 -10.25 -1.52
CA LEU A 171 -0.92 -11.18 -0.42
C LEU A 171 -2.08 -12.16 -0.19
N GLU A 172 -3.32 -11.71 -0.33
CA GLU A 172 -4.51 -12.57 -0.24
C GLU A 172 -4.54 -13.60 -1.36
N PHE A 173 -4.23 -13.18 -2.60
CA PHE A 173 -4.10 -14.09 -3.74
C PHE A 173 -3.04 -15.15 -3.49
N MET A 174 -1.88 -14.73 -2.99
CA MET A 174 -0.78 -15.63 -2.63
C MET A 174 -1.21 -16.64 -1.55
N ARG A 175 -1.94 -16.19 -0.52
CA ARG A 175 -2.48 -17.06 0.54
C ARG A 175 -3.51 -18.06 -0.02
N ALA A 176 -4.47 -17.60 -0.81
CA ALA A 176 -5.50 -18.44 -1.40
C ALA A 176 -4.90 -19.52 -2.31
N SER A 177 -3.90 -19.15 -3.12
CA SER A 177 -3.18 -20.07 -4.01
C SER A 177 -2.40 -21.16 -3.27
N LYS A 178 -2.11 -20.98 -1.99
CA LYS A 178 -1.50 -22.01 -1.13
C LYS A 178 -2.53 -22.96 -0.55
N LEU A 179 -3.65 -22.43 -0.05
CA LEU A 179 -4.72 -23.26 0.52
C LEU A 179 -5.29 -24.24 -0.50
N ILE A 180 -5.56 -23.77 -1.73
CA ILE A 180 -6.06 -24.62 -2.82
C ILE A 180 -5.10 -25.78 -3.12
N ARG A 181 -3.78 -25.55 -3.04
CA ARG A 181 -2.78 -26.59 -3.28
C ARG A 181 -2.66 -27.63 -2.17
N HIS A 182 -3.13 -27.33 -0.96
CA HIS A 182 -3.15 -28.30 0.15
C HIS A 182 -4.43 -29.16 0.17
N GLU A 183 -5.47 -28.76 -0.55
CA GLU A 183 -6.74 -29.50 -0.65
C GLU A 183 -6.78 -30.51 -1.82
N MET A 184 -5.79 -30.46 -2.72
CA MET A 184 -5.60 -31.42 -3.83
C MET A 184 -4.51 -32.44 -3.51
#